data_AF-A0A1H6WZA2-F1
#
_entry.id   AF-A0A1H6WZA2-F1
#
_cell.length_a   1.000
_cell.length_b   1.000
_cell.length_c   1.000
_cell.angle_alpha   90.00
_cell.angle_beta   90.00
_cell.angle_gamma   90.00
#
_symmetry.space_group_name_H-M   'P 1'
#
loop_
_entity.id
_entity.type
_entity.pdbx_description
1 polymer ?
#
loop_
_entity_poly.entity_id
_entity_poly.type
_entity_poly.pdbx_seq_one_letter_code
_entity_poly.pdbx_strand_id
1 'polypeptide(L)'
;MPGQRGSETRQRQVMYTIRWSPEEAQRLEEIAAASGCGKADVLRRLIAYDHSRIIPTRELTQQIAAIGNNLNQIARSINQLRARADDRAASSGTLSQLQKAEGDFRHAYDEIVAIRTQMENWR
;
A
#
# COMPACT_ATOMS: atom_id res chain seq x y z
N MET A 1 -4.60 -23.72 -19.50
CA MET A 1 -4.32 -22.50 -20.28
C MET A 1 -3.77 -21.43 -19.33
N PRO A 2 -2.51 -21.00 -19.48
CA PRO A 2 -1.93 -19.96 -18.63
C PRO A 2 -2.00 -18.59 -19.31
N GLY A 3 -2.28 -17.54 -18.53
CA GLY A 3 -1.96 -16.16 -18.91
C GLY A 3 -3.13 -15.26 -19.28
N GLN A 4 -3.97 -14.90 -18.30
CA GLN A 4 -4.61 -13.58 -18.31
C GLN A 4 -3.83 -12.69 -17.35
N ARG A 5 -2.83 -12.00 -17.90
CA ARG A 5 -2.22 -10.83 -17.26
C ARG A 5 -3.26 -9.71 -17.29
N GLY A 6 -3.36 -9.01 -16.18
CA GLY A 6 -4.46 -8.08 -15.89
C GLY A 6 -4.71 -7.05 -16.99
N SER A 7 -5.89 -7.15 -17.60
CA SER A 7 -6.69 -6.05 -18.14
C SER A 7 -8.08 -6.54 -18.57
N GLU A 8 -8.64 -7.56 -17.89
CA GLU A 8 -10.08 -7.77 -17.98
C GLU A 8 -10.75 -6.59 -17.26
N THR A 9 -11.06 -5.55 -18.02
CA THR A 9 -11.94 -4.48 -17.59
C THR A 9 -13.26 -5.14 -17.22
N ARG A 10 -13.41 -5.51 -15.94
CA ARG A 10 -14.65 -6.07 -15.39
C ARG A 10 -15.71 -4.99 -15.54
N GLN A 11 -16.44 -5.02 -16.66
CA GLN A 11 -17.49 -4.06 -16.95
C GLN A 11 -18.59 -4.28 -15.91
N ARG A 12 -18.72 -3.33 -14.98
CA ARG A 12 -19.82 -3.33 -14.01
C ARG A 12 -21.09 -2.95 -14.78
N GLN A 13 -22.03 -3.89 -14.89
CA GLN A 13 -23.23 -3.73 -15.71
C GLN A 13 -24.42 -3.11 -14.96
N VAL A 14 -24.38 -3.09 -13.62
CA VAL A 14 -25.46 -2.52 -12.79
C VAL A 14 -25.19 -1.03 -12.55
N MET A 15 -26.16 -0.19 -12.93
CA MET A 15 -26.12 1.27 -12.77
C MET A 15 -27.15 1.70 -11.72
N TYR A 16 -26.71 2.49 -10.75
CA TYR A 16 -27.57 3.17 -9.78
C TYR A 16 -27.53 4.68 -10.03
N THR A 17 -28.68 5.31 -10.12
CA THR A 17 -28.81 6.77 -10.23
C THR A 17 -29.28 7.33 -8.89
N ILE A 18 -28.58 8.34 -8.38
CA ILE A 18 -28.85 8.95 -7.07
C ILE A 18 -28.96 10.47 -7.27
N ARG A 19 -29.90 11.11 -6.57
CA ARG A 19 -29.99 12.58 -6.51
C ARG A 19 -29.18 13.08 -5.32
N TRP A 20 -28.46 14.17 -5.53
CA TRP A 20 -27.54 14.76 -4.57
C TRP A 20 -27.94 16.21 -4.29
N SER A 21 -27.74 16.66 -3.06
CA SER A 21 -27.68 18.10 -2.80
C SER A 21 -26.37 18.68 -3.36
N PRO A 22 -26.31 20.01 -3.60
CA PRO A 22 -25.06 20.67 -4.01
C PRO A 22 -23.90 20.40 -3.03
N GLU A 23 -24.17 20.41 -1.73
CA GLU A 23 -23.18 20.21 -0.66
C GLU A 23 -22.64 18.78 -0.66
N GLU A 24 -23.52 17.79 -0.82
CA GLU A 24 -23.11 16.38 -0.87
C GLU A 24 -22.28 16.09 -2.12
N ALA A 25 -22.66 16.68 -3.27
CA ALA A 25 -21.92 16.55 -4.52
C ALA A 25 -20.52 17.18 -4.42
N GLN A 26 -20.41 18.35 -3.80
CA GLN A 26 -19.13 19.01 -3.55
C GLN A 26 -18.24 18.17 -2.63
N ARG A 27 -18.79 17.65 -1.53
CA ARG A 27 -18.02 16.82 -0.59
C ARG A 27 -17.50 15.54 -1.23
N LEU A 28 -18.28 14.92 -2.12
CA LEU A 28 -17.82 13.77 -2.90
C LEU A 28 -16.66 14.12 -3.84
N GLU A 29 -16.67 15.31 -4.45
CA GLU A 29 -15.58 15.82 -5.29
C GLU A 29 -14.29 16.02 -4.48
N GLU A 30 -14.40 16.66 -3.32
CA GLU A 30 -13.25 16.92 -2.43
C GLU A 30 -12.58 15.61 -1.99
N ILE A 31 -13.39 14.62 -1.61
CA ILE A 31 -12.90 13.28 -1.23
C ILE A 31 -12.22 12.60 -2.43
N ALA A 32 -12.84 12.64 -3.61
CA ALA A 32 -12.28 12.06 -4.83
C ALA A 32 -10.92 12.68 -5.19
N ALA A 33 -10.82 14.01 -5.10
CA ALA A 33 -9.60 14.76 -5.35
C ALA A 33 -8.50 14.40 -4.34
N ALA A 34 -8.78 14.42 -3.04
CA ALA A 34 -7.82 14.08 -1.99
C ALA A 34 -7.33 12.61 -2.09
N SER A 35 -8.20 11.72 -2.55
CA SER A 35 -7.92 10.30 -2.71
C SER A 35 -7.23 9.95 -4.03
N GLY A 36 -7.20 10.88 -4.98
CA GLY A 36 -6.67 10.64 -6.33
C GLY A 36 -7.45 9.58 -7.11
N CYS A 37 -8.74 9.40 -6.83
CA CYS A 37 -9.60 8.41 -7.49
C CYS A 37 -10.91 9.05 -7.97
N GLY A 38 -11.63 8.37 -8.87
CA GLY A 38 -12.92 8.88 -9.36
C GLY A 38 -14.03 8.74 -8.31
N LYS A 39 -15.06 9.60 -8.40
CA LYS A 39 -16.26 9.58 -7.53
C LYS A 39 -16.91 8.19 -7.39
N ALA A 40 -17.01 7.47 -8.51
CA ALA A 40 -17.56 6.11 -8.51
C ALA A 40 -16.68 5.12 -7.73
N ASP A 41 -15.37 5.35 -7.65
CA ASP A 41 -14.46 4.54 -6.82
C ASP A 41 -14.64 4.88 -5.34
N VAL A 42 -14.78 6.16 -5.00
CA VAL A 42 -15.11 6.62 -3.65
C VAL A 42 -16.39 5.96 -3.14
N LEU A 43 -17.49 6.04 -3.89
CA LEU A 43 -18.77 5.44 -3.49
C LEU A 43 -18.67 3.92 -3.33
N ARG A 44 -17.96 3.24 -4.25
CA ARG A 44 -17.74 1.80 -4.13
C ARG A 44 -16.97 1.44 -2.87
N ARG A 45 -15.95 2.22 -2.50
CA ARG A 45 -15.22 2.02 -1.24
C ARG A 45 -16.13 2.27 -0.04
N LEU A 46 -16.90 3.36 -0.04
CA LEU A 46 -17.85 3.67 1.04
C LEU A 46 -18.91 2.58 1.24
N ILE A 47 -19.36 1.93 0.16
CA ILE A 47 -20.34 0.83 0.23
C ILE A 47 -19.67 -0.49 0.63
N ALA A 48 -18.48 -0.78 0.12
CA ALA A 48 -17.79 -2.05 0.36
C ALA A 48 -17.20 -2.15 1.77
N TYR A 49 -16.84 -1.02 2.38
CA TYR A 49 -16.34 -0.96 3.73
C TYR A 49 -17.47 -0.51 4.66
N ASP A 50 -17.93 -1.42 5.51
CA ASP A 50 -18.93 -1.20 6.56
C ASP A 50 -18.55 -0.10 7.59
N HIS A 51 -17.38 0.52 7.43
CA HIS A 51 -16.90 1.60 8.28
C HIS A 51 -16.37 2.77 7.44
N SER A 52 -16.81 3.96 7.82
CA SER A 52 -16.48 5.30 7.30
C SER A 52 -15.00 5.68 7.26
N ARG A 53 -14.07 4.80 7.61
CA ARG A 53 -12.89 5.30 8.33
C ARG A 53 -11.71 5.72 7.50
N ILE A 54 -11.40 5.13 6.35
CA ILE A 54 -10.21 5.58 5.61
C ILE A 54 -10.43 5.36 4.12
N ILE A 55 -10.69 6.44 3.39
CA ILE A 55 -10.35 6.47 1.96
C ILE A 55 -8.90 6.94 1.94
N PRO A 56 -7.93 6.03 1.70
CA PRO A 56 -6.52 6.39 1.78
C PRO A 56 -6.21 7.44 0.73
N THR A 57 -5.53 8.50 1.14
CA THR A 57 -5.03 9.51 0.21
C THR A 57 -4.07 8.86 -0.78
N ARG A 58 -3.89 9.50 -1.93
CA ARG A 58 -2.89 9.05 -2.91
C ARG A 58 -1.49 9.00 -2.28
N GLU A 59 -1.17 9.98 -1.44
CA GLU A 59 0.09 10.06 -0.72
C GLU A 59 0.28 8.87 0.23
N LEU A 60 -0.73 8.55 1.06
CA LEU A 60 -0.68 7.39 1.95
C LEU A 60 -0.48 6.08 1.17
N THR A 61 -1.13 5.96 0.01
CA THR A 61 -0.97 4.79 -0.87
C THR A 61 0.46 4.69 -1.41
N GLN A 62 1.08 5.82 -1.78
CA GLN A 62 2.46 5.86 -2.26
C GLN A 62 3.46 5.53 -1.16
N GLN A 63 3.24 6.05 0.06
CA GLN A 63 4.09 5.74 1.22
C GLN A 63 4.03 4.24 1.57
N ILE A 64 2.84 3.64 1.58
CA ILE A 64 2.69 2.18 1.78
C ILE A 64 3.40 1.38 0.68
N ALA A 65 3.30 1.82 -0.58
CA ALA A 65 3.99 1.16 -1.69
C ALA A 65 5.53 1.25 -1.55
N ALA A 66 6.06 2.38 -1.08
CA ALA A 66 7.48 2.56 -0.81
C ALA A 66 7.97 1.58 0.27
N ILE A 67 7.23 1.47 1.38
CA ILE A 67 7.51 0.50 2.46
C ILE A 67 7.49 -0.93 1.91
N GLY A 68 6.48 -1.29 1.11
CA GLY A 68 6.38 -2.61 0.50
C GLY A 68 7.56 -2.93 -0.42
N ASN A 69 8.08 -1.94 -1.16
CA ASN A 69 9.27 -2.10 -1.99
C ASN A 69 10.53 -2.31 -1.13
N ASN A 70 10.68 -1.56 -0.05
CA ASN A 70 11.80 -1.71 0.89
C ASN A 70 11.80 -3.11 1.52
N LEU A 71 10.64 -3.58 2.01
CA LEU A 71 10.48 -4.95 2.54
C LEU A 71 10.82 -6.03 1.51
N ASN A 72 10.40 -5.85 0.25
CA ASN A 72 10.74 -6.78 -0.83
C ASN A 72 12.25 -6.81 -1.12
N GLN A 73 12.95 -5.68 -1.03
CA GLN A 73 14.41 -5.63 -1.20
C GLN A 73 15.12 -6.38 -0.06
N ILE A 74 14.68 -6.17 1.18
CA ILE A 74 15.21 -6.87 2.36
C ILE A 74 15.01 -8.39 2.22
N ALA A 75 13.81 -8.83 1.87
CA ALA A 75 13.50 -10.25 1.68
C ALA A 75 14.39 -10.89 0.60
N ARG A 76 14.62 -10.18 -0.52
CA ARG A 76 15.55 -10.65 -1.57
C ARG A 76 17.00 -10.73 -1.08
N SER A 77 17.46 -9.73 -0.34
CA SER A 77 18.80 -9.70 0.27
C SER A 77 19.01 -10.88 1.21
N ILE A 78 18.05 -11.14 2.11
CA ILE A 78 18.08 -12.27 3.04
C ILE A 78 18.09 -13.60 2.28
N ASN A 79 17.28 -13.76 1.23
CA ASN A 79 17.25 -14.97 0.43
C ASN A 79 18.59 -15.22 -0.30
N GLN A 80 19.22 -14.17 -0.83
CA GLN A 80 20.55 -14.27 -1.45
C GLN A 80 21.63 -14.63 -0.43
N LEU A 81 21.54 -14.09 0.78
CA LEU A 81 22.44 -14.42 1.89
C LEU A 81 22.32 -15.87 2.32
N ARG A 82 21.09 -16.36 2.45
CA ARG A 82 20.82 -17.76 2.83
C ARG A 82 21.38 -18.73 1.79
N ALA A 83 21.13 -18.47 0.50
CA ALA A 83 21.69 -19.28 -0.59
C ALA A 83 23.23 -19.33 -0.57
N ARG A 84 23.89 -18.21 -0.25
CA ARG A 84 25.37 -18.16 -0.15
C ARG A 84 25.93 -18.82 1.12
N ALA A 85 25.18 -18.78 2.22
CA ALA A 85 25.56 -19.42 3.48
C ALA A 85 25.41 -20.95 3.42
N ASP A 86 24.45 -21.45 2.64
CA ASP A 86 24.32 -22.88 2.33
C ASP A 86 25.51 -23.38 1.48
N ASP A 87 26.12 -22.51 0.66
CA ASP A 87 27.26 -22.83 -0.20
C ASP A 87 28.65 -22.69 0.46
N ARG A 88 28.82 -21.95 1.57
CA ARG A 88 30.11 -21.77 2.27
C ARG A 88 29.93 -21.54 3.78
N ALA A 89 30.74 -22.22 4.60
CA ALA A 89 30.88 -21.94 6.03
C ALA A 89 31.06 -20.42 6.26
N ALA A 90 30.14 -19.84 7.04
CA ALA A 90 29.89 -18.40 7.13
C ALA A 90 31.18 -17.57 7.29
N SER A 91 31.48 -16.77 6.28
CA SER A 91 32.60 -15.81 6.29
C SER A 91 32.14 -14.42 6.74
N SER A 92 33.05 -13.58 7.25
CA SER A 92 32.76 -12.27 7.87
C SER A 92 31.92 -11.32 7.01
N GLY A 93 31.99 -11.43 5.68
CA GLY A 93 31.15 -10.65 4.76
C GLY A 93 29.65 -10.93 4.88
N THR A 94 29.25 -12.12 5.34
CA THR A 94 27.85 -12.51 5.58
C THR A 94 27.27 -11.74 6.77
N LEU A 95 28.08 -11.52 7.81
CA LEU A 95 27.68 -10.85 9.05
C LEU A 95 27.44 -9.35 8.83
N SER A 96 28.31 -8.70 8.05
CA SER A 96 28.12 -7.28 7.66
C SER A 96 26.87 -7.06 6.80
N GLN A 97 26.53 -8.03 5.94
CA GLN A 97 25.32 -7.95 5.12
C GLN A 97 24.04 -8.20 5.92
N LEU A 98 24.08 -9.05 6.95
CA LEU A 98 22.98 -9.23 7.90
C LEU A 98 22.75 -7.97 8.76
N GLN A 99 23.81 -7.35 9.26
CA GLN A 99 23.71 -6.08 10.00
C GLN A 99 23.10 -4.96 9.14
N LYS A 100 23.44 -4.92 7.85
CA LYS A 100 22.81 -3.98 6.92
C LYS A 100 21.32 -4.28 6.74
N ALA A 101 20.95 -5.54 6.54
CA ALA A 101 19.55 -5.93 6.39
C ALA A 101 18.73 -5.63 7.65
N GLU A 102 19.32 -5.77 8.85
CA GLU A 102 18.70 -5.39 10.12
C GLU A 102 18.47 -3.88 10.22
N GLY A 103 19.44 -3.06 9.79
CA GLY A 103 19.29 -1.61 9.70
C GLY A 103 18.17 -1.18 8.74
N ASP A 104 18.12 -1.80 7.56
CA ASP A 104 17.08 -1.55 6.56
C ASP A 104 15.69 -1.93 7.09
N PHE A 105 15.59 -3.03 7.84
CA PHE A 105 14.33 -3.46 8.47
C PHE A 105 13.86 -2.49 9.54
N ARG A 106 14.78 -2.01 10.39
CA ARG A 106 14.48 -1.04 11.44
C ARG A 106 13.97 0.28 10.86
N HIS A 107 14.57 0.74 9.76
CA HIS A 107 14.11 1.93 9.05
C HIS A 107 12.69 1.77 8.48
N ALA A 108 12.40 0.64 7.82
CA ALA A 108 11.06 0.36 7.30
C ALA A 108 10.02 0.26 8.43
N TYR A 109 10.40 -0.27 9.59
CA TYR A 109 9.54 -0.30 10.77
C TYR A 109 9.22 1.11 11.29
N ASP A 110 10.21 1.99 11.36
CA ASP A 110 10.03 3.38 11.78
C ASP A 110 9.11 4.16 10.81
N GLU A 111 9.21 3.92 9.50
CA GLU A 111 8.28 4.48 8.50
C GLU A 111 6.83 4.02 8.75
N ILE A 112 6.62 2.72 9.04
CA ILE A 112 5.28 2.18 9.34
C ILE A 112 4.70 2.82 10.61
N VAL A 113 5.51 2.97 11.65
CA VAL A 113 5.08 3.60 12.92
C VAL A 113 4.71 5.06 12.68
N ALA A 114 5.50 5.82 11.92
CA ALA A 114 5.23 7.22 11.59
C ALA A 114 3.90 7.39 10.85
N ILE A 115 3.64 6.55 9.84
CA ILE A 115 2.37 6.56 9.10
C ILE A 115 1.20 6.24 10.03
N ARG A 116 1.34 5.25 10.91
CA ARG A 116 0.29 4.91 11.88
C ARG A 116 -0.02 6.08 12.81
N THR A 117 0.99 6.75 13.33
CA THR A 117 0.80 7.94 14.19
C THR A 117 0.13 9.08 13.43
N GLN A 118 0.49 9.31 12.16
CA GLN A 118 -0.22 10.27 11.31
C GLN A 118 -1.70 9.89 11.14
N MET A 119 -2.02 8.63 10.90
CA MET A 119 -3.42 8.18 10.78
C MET A 119 -4.21 8.30 12.09
N GLU A 120 -3.57 8.08 13.25
CA GLU A 120 -4.22 8.21 14.56
C GLU A 120 -4.53 9.68 14.92
N ASN A 121 -3.69 10.63 14.47
CA ASN A 121 -3.90 12.07 14.67
C ASN A 121 -4.99 12.69 13.77
N TRP A 122 -5.50 11.93 12.78
CA TRP A 122 -6.60 12.33 11.91
C TRP A 122 -7.98 11.84 12.40
N ARG A 123 -8.06 11.26 13.61
CA ARG A 123 -9.31 11.00 14.33
C ARG A 123 -9.69 12.17 15.23
#